data_AF-A0A6N7CBZ7-F1
#
_entry.id   AF-A0A6N7CBZ7-F1
#
_cell.length_a   1.000
_cell.length_b   1.000
_cell.length_c   1.000
_cell.angle_alpha   90.00
_cell.angle_beta   90.00
_cell.angle_gamma   90.00
#
_symmetry.space_group_name_H-M   'P 1'
#
loop_
_entity.id
_entity.type
_entity.pdbx_description
1 polymer ?
#
loop_
_entity_poly.entity_id
_entity_poly.type
_entity_poly.pdbx_seq_one_letter_code
_entity_poly.pdbx_strand_id
1 'polypeptide(L)' 'MLAVNTGSIALHHAVGYRTVGVRERLAQIDGVWHDSVLLERRRDT' A
#
# COMPACT_ATOMS: atom_id res chain seq x y z
N MET A 1 -2.11 -2.57 0.10
CA MET A 1 -2.55 -1.90 1.35
C MET A 1 -3.54 -0.80 0.98
N LEU A 2 -4.58 -0.52 1.77
CA LEU A 2 -5.51 0.58 1.44
C LEU A 2 -4.78 1.91 1.42
N ALA A 3 -5.00 2.72 0.38
CA ALA A 3 -4.31 3.99 0.18
C ALA A 3 -4.58 5.02 1.30
N VAL A 4 -5.75 4.94 1.94
CA VAL A 4 -6.13 5.83 3.04
C VAL A 4 -5.35 5.57 4.34
N ASN A 5 -4.73 4.39 4.50
CA ASN A 5 -4.03 4.02 5.73
C ASN A 5 -2.59 4.54 5.75
N THR A 6 -2.46 5.86 5.90
CA THR A 6 -1.17 6.59 5.90
C THR A 6 -0.21 6.11 6.98
N GLY A 7 -0.71 5.75 8.18
CA GLY A 7 0.11 5.24 9.27
C GLY A 7 0.79 3.91 8.94
N SER A 8 0.03 2.97 8.37
CA SER A 8 0.60 1.68 7.96
C SER A 8 1.56 1.83 6.80
N ILE A 9 1.27 2.72 5.85
CA ILE A 9 2.17 3.04 4.73
C ILE A 9 3.50 3.60 5.26
N ALA A 10 3.46 4.55 6.20
CA ALA A 10 4.65 5.14 6.81
C ALA A 10 5.49 4.09 7.55
N LEU A 11 4.87 3.17 8.29
CA LEU A 11 5.58 2.08 8.96
C LEU A 11 6.30 1.16 7.97
N HIS A 12 5.67 0.83 6.84
CA HIS A 12 6.30 0.01 5.81
C HIS A 12 7.49 0.74 5.16
N HIS A 13 7.34 2.04 4.90
CA HIS A 13 8.45 2.86 4.41
C HIS A 13 9.63 2.91 5.38
N ALA A 14 9.36 3.05 6.69
CA ALA A 14 10.40 3.08 7.71
C ALA A 14 11.24 1.78 7.75
N VAL A 15 10.68 0.64 7.35
CA VAL A 15 11.38 -0.66 7.31
C VAL A 15 11.86 -1.05 5.91
N GLY A 16 11.95 -0.09 4.98
CA GLY A 16 12.59 -0.25 3.68
C GLY A 16 11.69 -0.75 2.55
N TYR A 17 10.37 -0.71 2.71
CA TYR A 17 9.46 -0.87 1.56
C TYR A 17 9.35 0.45 0.79
N ARG A 18 9.18 0.34 -0.53
CA ARG A 18 8.90 1.47 -1.42
C ARG A 18 7.59 1.26 -2.17
N THR A 19 6.93 2.36 -2.49
CA THR A 19 5.72 2.34 -3.33
C THR A 19 6.10 2.05 -4.77
N VAL A 20 5.36 1.13 -5.39
CA VAL A 20 5.56 0.74 -6.80
C VAL A 20 4.38 1.08 -7.68
N GLY A 21 3.26 1.45 -7.07
CA GLY A 21 2.07 1.89 -7.79
C GLY A 21 0.85 1.96 -6.89
N VAL A 22 -0.21 2.51 -7.46
CA VAL A 22 -1.55 2.55 -6.87
C VAL A 22 -2.50 1.87 -7.85
N ARG A 23 -3.37 1.02 -7.33
CA ARG A 23 -4.47 0.42 -8.08
C ARG A 23 -5.78 0.99 -7.58
N GLU A 24 -6.48 1.66 -8.49
CA GLU A 24 -7.77 2.27 -8.17
C GLU A 24 -8.85 1.20 -7.99
N ARG A 25 -9.75 1.40 -7.01
CA ARG A 25 -10.97 0.60 -6.80
C ARG A 25 -10.73 -0.92 -6.85
N LEU A 26 -9.72 -1.39 -6.13
CA LEU A 26 -9.34 -2.81 -6.12
C LEU A 26 -9.93 -3.58 -4.95
N ALA A 27 -10.15 -2.91 -3.81
CA ALA A 27 -10.67 -3.53 -2.60
C ALA A 27 -12.04 -2.94 -2.27
N GLN A 28 -13.03 -3.80 -2.02
CA GLN A 28 -14.33 -3.37 -1.50
C GLN A 28 -14.43 -3.70 -0.01
N ILE A 29 -14.69 -2.70 0.82
CA ILE A 29 -14.87 -2.83 2.27
C ILE A 29 -16.16 -2.11 2.62
N ASP A 30 -17.08 -2.81 3.28
CA ASP A 30 -18.40 -2.27 3.64
C ASP A 30 -19.15 -1.64 2.46
N GLY A 31 -19.02 -2.23 1.28
CA GLY A 31 -19.63 -1.75 0.04
C GLY A 31 -18.89 -0.60 -0.65
N VAL A 32 -17.88 -0.01 -0.01
CA VAL A 32 -17.08 1.10 -0.54
C VAL A 32 -15.84 0.57 -1.25
N TRP A 33 -15.60 1.05 -2.46
CA TRP A 33 -14.37 0.74 -3.20
C TRP A 33 -13.24 1.64 -2.75
N HIS A 34 -12.07 1.02 -2.55
CA HIS A 34 -10.87 1.67 -2.10
C HIS A 34 -9.70 1.38 -3.02
N ASP A 35 -8.83 2.38 -3.12
CA ASP A 35 -7.57 2.26 -3.82
C ASP A 35 -6.57 1.49 -2.95
N SER A 36 -5.70 0.77 -3.63
CA SER A 36 -4.65 -0.04 -3.01
C SER A 36 -3.27 0.43 -3.43
N VAL A 37 -2.44 0.77 -2.46
CA VAL A 37 -1.00 1.00 -2.63
C VAL A 37 -0.29 -0.35 -2.70
N LEU A 38 0.52 -0.51 -3.74
CA LEU A 38 1.45 -1.61 -3.92
C LEU A 38 2.81 -1.22 -3.35
N LEU A 39 3.34 -2.05 -2.47
CA LEU A 39 4.63 -1.85 -1.81
C LEU A 39 5.56 -3.02 -2.16
N GLU A 40 6.82 -2.73 -2.43
CA GLU A 40 7.87 -3.75 -2.59
C GLU A 40 9.03 -3.47 -1.64
N ARG A 41 9.68 -4.52 -1.14
CA ARG A 41 10.98 -4.43 -0.47
C ARG A 41 11.93 -5.36 -1.21
N ARG A 42 12.94 -4.79 -1.86
CA ARG A 42 14.01 -5.57 -2.48
C ARG A 42 15.03 -5.92 -1.42
N ARG A 43 15.54 -7.15 -1.46
CA ARG A 43 16.72 -7.56 -0.72
C ARG A 43 17.83 -7.72 -1.74
N ASP A 44 18.92 -7.02 -1.53
CA ASP A 44 20.13 -7.26 -2.32
C ASP A 44 20.68 -8.63 -1.90
N THR A 45 20.90 -9.50 -2.88
CA THR A 45 21.50 -10.83 -2.73
C THR A 45 22.93 -10.77 -3.24
#